data_AF-A0A1H7CL63-F1
#
_entry.id   AF-A0A1H7CL63-F1
#
_cell.length_a   1.000
_cell.length_b   1.000
_cell.length_c   1.000
_cell.angle_alpha   90.00
_cell.angle_beta   90.00
_cell.angle_gamma   90.00
#
_symmetry.space_group_name_H-M   'P 1'
#
loop_
_entity.id
_entity.type
_entity.pdbx_description
1 polymer ?
#
loop_
_entity_poly.entity_id
_entity_poly.type
_entity_poly.pdbx_seq_one_letter_code
_entity_poly.pdbx_strand_id
1 'polypeptide(L)'
;MIQEKMVQEFIKKQTEGWLEEDIPLMQREFSVKHGEITESLSAVISSLCRQASQQQENGRKGSAAYLCLTFLRTNILDDRWQYRLDIYDEKFYLDRTECTSCWEIDFVWDYLKARLDQLIKVVSSSSMYANKVHPQHLEQVKLDMAQQYHQIAMFCTKLVIEEAIKTPEYTNLRKVPTFKILMGEYMDKSILLYEEQSEIKAM
;
A
#
# COMPACT_ATOMS: atom_id res chain seq x y z
N MET A 1 -20.17 -6.21 28.41
CA MET A 1 -19.48 -4.92 28.69
C MET A 1 -18.19 -5.07 29.50
N ILE A 2 -18.17 -5.70 30.68
CA ILE A 2 -16.93 -5.84 31.48
C ILE A 2 -15.93 -6.82 30.84
N GLN A 3 -16.39 -7.97 30.35
CA GLN A 3 -15.53 -8.97 29.68
C GLN A 3 -14.91 -8.43 28.39
N GLU A 4 -15.70 -7.75 27.56
CA GLU A 4 -15.23 -7.12 26.33
C GLU A 4 -14.12 -6.10 26.62
N LYS A 5 -14.30 -5.22 27.61
CA LYS A 5 -13.26 -4.27 28.03
C LYS A 5 -11.97 -4.95 28.46
N MET A 6 -12.05 -6.04 29.22
CA MET A 6 -10.84 -6.79 29.63
C MET A 6 -10.10 -7.40 28.43
N VAL A 7 -10.83 -7.91 27.43
CA VAL A 7 -10.23 -8.43 26.19
C VAL A 7 -9.53 -7.30 25.42
N GLN A 8 -10.19 -6.16 25.27
CA GLN A 8 -9.62 -5.00 24.59
C GLN A 8 -8.38 -4.45 25.31
N GLU A 9 -8.40 -4.35 26.64
CA GLU A 9 -7.24 -3.93 27.44
C GLU A 9 -6.09 -4.93 27.35
N PHE A 10 -6.38 -6.23 27.39
CA PHE A 10 -5.37 -7.27 27.23
C PHE A 10 -4.70 -7.17 25.85
N ILE A 11 -5.50 -7.10 24.78
CA ILE A 11 -5.00 -6.95 23.40
C ILE A 11 -4.17 -5.68 23.29
N LYS A 12 -4.70 -4.54 23.72
CA LYS A 12 -3.99 -3.26 23.69
C LYS A 12 -2.62 -3.36 24.34
N LYS A 13 -2.54 -3.98 25.53
CA LYS A 13 -1.28 -4.19 26.24
C LYS A 13 -0.31 -5.09 25.48
N GLN A 14 -0.81 -6.09 24.73
CA GLN A 14 0.05 -6.94 23.90
C GLN A 14 0.56 -6.20 22.66
N THR A 15 -0.21 -5.25 22.12
CA THR A 15 0.08 -4.56 20.85
C THR A 15 0.78 -3.20 21.02
N GLU A 16 0.81 -2.67 22.24
CA GLU A 16 1.41 -1.38 22.55
C GLU A 16 2.91 -1.37 22.21
N GLY A 17 3.37 -0.35 21.47
CA GLY A 17 4.77 -0.17 21.12
C GLY A 17 5.26 -0.97 19.90
N TRP A 18 4.43 -1.82 19.28
CA TRP A 18 4.87 -2.65 18.15
C TRP A 18 5.48 -1.84 17.01
N LEU A 19 4.77 -0.80 16.56
CA LEU A 19 5.25 0.03 15.45
C LEU A 19 6.52 0.79 15.83
N GLU A 20 6.56 1.37 17.02
CA GLU A 20 7.70 2.13 17.53
C GLU A 20 8.96 1.26 17.64
N GLU A 21 8.82 0.00 18.05
CA GLU A 21 9.90 -0.98 18.09
C GLU A 21 10.37 -1.40 16.70
N ASP A 22 9.46 -1.51 15.74
CA ASP A 22 9.75 -2.01 14.39
C ASP A 22 10.28 -0.91 13.45
N ILE A 23 9.94 0.37 13.67
CA ILE A 23 10.39 1.50 12.83
C ILE A 23 11.91 1.54 12.63
N PRO A 24 12.76 1.46 13.68
CA PRO A 24 14.21 1.50 13.50
C PRO A 24 14.75 0.32 12.68
N LEU A 25 14.08 -0.83 12.71
CA LEU A 25 14.45 -2.02 11.95
C LEU A 25 14.06 -1.85 10.47
N MET A 26 12.82 -1.43 10.23
CA MET A 26 12.33 -1.09 8.88
C MET A 26 13.16 0.01 8.21
N GLN A 27 13.61 1.03 8.96
CA GLN A 27 14.49 2.08 8.44
C GLN A 27 15.84 1.55 7.96
N ARG A 28 16.46 0.64 8.73
CA ARG A 28 17.72 0.00 8.35
C ARG A 28 17.54 -0.87 7.12
N GLU A 29 16.48 -1.69 7.08
CA GLU A 29 16.17 -2.52 5.93
C GLU A 29 15.90 -1.70 4.68
N PHE A 30 15.10 -0.63 4.79
CA PHE A 30 14.83 0.27 3.67
C PHE A 30 16.12 0.87 3.09
N SER A 31 17.07 1.25 3.95
CA SER A 31 18.35 1.80 3.52
C SER A 31 19.20 0.79 2.73
N VAL A 32 19.15 -0.50 3.12
CA VAL A 32 19.87 -1.58 2.44
C VAL A 32 19.16 -2.02 1.16
N LYS A 33 17.83 -2.10 1.18
CA LYS A 33 16.99 -2.60 0.09
C LYS A 33 16.50 -1.50 -0.86
N HIS A 34 16.93 -0.25 -0.70
CA HIS A 34 16.44 0.88 -1.48
C HIS A 34 16.43 0.60 -2.99
N GLY A 35 17.55 0.11 -3.54
CA GLY A 35 17.64 -0.22 -4.96
C GLY A 35 16.65 -1.30 -5.41
N GLU A 36 16.53 -2.39 -4.63
CA GLU A 36 15.60 -3.49 -4.90
C GLU A 36 14.12 -3.02 -4.86
N ILE A 37 13.79 -2.17 -3.90
CA ILE A 37 12.44 -1.58 -3.77
C ILE A 37 12.15 -0.68 -4.97
N THR A 38 13.09 0.19 -5.35
CA THR A 38 12.96 1.03 -6.54
C THR A 38 12.79 0.18 -7.80
N GLU A 39 13.63 -0.84 -8.01
CA GLU A 39 13.58 -1.72 -9.18
C GLU A 39 12.27 -2.50 -9.27
N SER A 40 11.81 -3.07 -8.15
CA SER A 40 10.53 -3.81 -8.11
C SER A 40 9.34 -2.92 -8.43
N LEU A 41 9.27 -1.71 -7.85
CA LEU A 41 8.22 -0.75 -8.15
C LEU A 41 8.29 -0.28 -9.61
N SER A 42 9.50 -0.03 -10.11
CA SER A 42 9.76 0.38 -11.49
C SER A 42 9.31 -0.67 -12.51
N ALA A 43 9.55 -1.95 -12.22
CA ALA A 43 9.11 -3.07 -13.05
C ALA A 43 7.58 -3.14 -13.14
N VAL A 44 6.90 -2.98 -12.00
CA VAL A 44 5.43 -2.97 -11.94
C VAL A 44 4.85 -1.77 -12.69
N ILE A 45 5.38 -0.56 -12.46
CA ILE A 45 4.94 0.66 -13.16
C ILE A 45 5.15 0.52 -14.67
N SER A 46 6.31 0.01 -15.10
CA SER A 46 6.60 -0.19 -16.54
C SER A 46 5.63 -1.17 -17.19
N SER A 47 5.32 -2.29 -16.51
CA SER A 47 4.30 -3.23 -16.98
C SER A 47 2.95 -2.56 -17.14
N LEU A 48 2.55 -1.76 -16.17
CA LEU A 48 1.28 -1.06 -16.16
C LEU A 48 1.19 0.01 -17.26
N CYS A 49 2.28 0.76 -17.48
CA CYS A 49 2.39 1.72 -18.58
C CYS A 49 2.28 1.03 -19.94
N ARG A 50 2.87 -0.16 -20.14
CA ARG A 50 2.68 -0.94 -21.39
C ARG A 50 1.23 -1.33 -21.62
N GLN A 51 0.55 -1.82 -20.58
CA GLN A 51 -0.88 -2.12 -20.66
C GLN A 51 -1.68 -0.89 -21.05
N ALA A 52 -1.48 0.24 -20.36
CA ALA A 52 -2.19 1.48 -20.61
C ALA A 52 -1.92 2.03 -22.02
N SER A 53 -0.66 2.04 -22.48
CA SER A 53 -0.29 2.44 -23.84
C SER A 53 -0.95 1.57 -24.91
N GLN A 54 -0.97 0.25 -24.71
CA GLN A 54 -1.67 -0.66 -25.63
C GLN A 54 -3.19 -0.37 -25.68
N GLN A 55 -3.81 -0.09 -24.53
CA GLN A 55 -5.24 0.26 -24.47
C GLN A 55 -5.52 1.62 -25.13
N GLN A 56 -4.59 2.57 -24.98
CA GLN A 56 -4.61 3.88 -25.62
C GLN A 56 -4.47 3.79 -27.14
N GLU A 57 -3.56 2.97 -27.66
CA GLU A 57 -3.38 2.73 -29.10
C GLU A 57 -4.63 2.11 -29.73
N ASN A 58 -5.30 1.23 -29.00
CA ASN A 58 -6.56 0.61 -29.43
C ASN A 58 -7.79 1.52 -29.27
N GLY A 59 -7.62 2.78 -28.83
CA GLY A 59 -8.73 3.71 -28.61
C GLY A 59 -9.67 3.33 -27.46
N ARG A 60 -9.26 2.39 -26.59
CA ARG A 60 -10.06 1.89 -25.46
C ARG A 60 -9.85 2.70 -24.18
N LYS A 61 -8.72 3.43 -24.05
CA LYS A 61 -8.38 4.24 -22.89
C LYS A 61 -7.98 5.66 -23.31
N GLY A 62 -8.42 6.66 -22.54
CA GLY A 62 -7.99 8.04 -22.72
C GLY A 62 -6.52 8.26 -22.29
N SER A 63 -6.08 9.52 -22.36
CA SER A 63 -4.82 9.92 -21.75
C SER A 63 -4.83 9.61 -20.25
N ALA A 64 -3.74 9.05 -19.75
CA ALA A 64 -3.62 8.71 -18.34
C ALA A 64 -3.63 9.99 -17.49
N ALA A 65 -4.43 9.99 -16.43
CA ALA A 65 -4.53 11.10 -15.48
C ALA A 65 -4.08 10.70 -14.08
N TYR A 66 -4.20 9.43 -13.71
CA TYR A 66 -3.84 8.95 -12.39
C TYR A 66 -3.13 7.60 -12.45
N LEU A 67 -2.13 7.43 -11.60
CA LEU A 67 -1.62 6.13 -11.16
C LEU A 67 -1.91 6.00 -9.66
N CYS A 68 -2.70 5.00 -9.26
CA CYS A 68 -3.10 4.80 -7.87
C CYS A 68 -2.47 3.54 -7.31
N LEU A 69 -1.72 3.67 -6.21
CA LEU A 69 -1.22 2.57 -5.39
C LEU A 69 -2.18 2.37 -4.21
N THR A 70 -3.01 1.34 -4.31
CA THR A 70 -4.16 1.16 -3.44
C THR A 70 -3.95 0.00 -2.47
N PHE A 71 -4.12 0.31 -1.19
CA PHE A 71 -4.21 -0.62 -0.08
C PHE A 71 -5.66 -1.11 0.08
N LEU A 72 -5.85 -2.43 0.07
CA LEU A 72 -7.18 -3.06 0.18
C LEU A 72 -7.32 -3.77 1.52
N ARG A 73 -8.19 -3.26 2.41
CA ARG A 73 -8.49 -3.91 3.71
C ARG A 73 -8.93 -5.38 3.55
N THR A 74 -9.67 -5.71 2.49
CA THR A 74 -10.07 -7.09 2.18
C THR A 74 -8.88 -7.99 1.85
N ASN A 75 -7.90 -7.48 1.12
CA ASN A 75 -6.66 -8.23 0.86
C ASN A 75 -5.93 -8.56 2.16
N ILE A 76 -5.92 -7.64 3.13
CA ILE A 76 -5.31 -7.88 4.43
C ILE A 76 -6.01 -8.99 5.19
N LEU A 77 -7.34 -9.01 5.22
CA LEU A 77 -8.09 -10.11 5.84
C LEU A 77 -7.78 -11.44 5.16
N ASP A 78 -7.60 -11.44 3.83
CA ASP A 78 -7.23 -12.61 3.02
C ASP A 78 -5.73 -12.96 3.00
N ASP A 79 -4.91 -12.32 3.85
CA ASP A 79 -3.45 -12.51 3.92
C ASP A 79 -2.70 -12.21 2.60
N ARG A 80 -3.25 -11.31 1.78
CA ARG A 80 -2.65 -10.77 0.56
C ARG A 80 -2.02 -9.42 0.85
N TRP A 81 -0.74 -9.40 1.18
CA TRP A 81 -0.02 -8.21 1.66
C TRP A 81 0.59 -7.38 0.51
N GLN A 82 -0.27 -6.91 -0.40
CA GLN A 82 0.14 -6.23 -1.63
C GLN A 82 -0.68 -4.96 -1.90
N TYR A 83 -0.08 -4.04 -2.64
CA TYR A 83 -0.73 -2.87 -3.21
C TYR A 83 -1.24 -3.17 -4.61
N ARG A 84 -2.49 -2.80 -4.89
CA ARG A 84 -3.03 -2.81 -6.24
C ARG A 84 -2.66 -1.50 -6.93
N LEU A 85 -2.04 -1.58 -8.10
CA LEU A 85 -1.71 -0.43 -8.93
C LEU A 85 -2.67 -0.33 -10.10
N ASP A 86 -3.28 0.83 -10.30
CA ASP A 86 -4.19 1.09 -11.40
C ASP A 86 -3.82 2.40 -12.12
N ILE A 87 -3.87 2.39 -13.47
CA ILE A 87 -3.83 3.62 -14.26
C ILE A 87 -5.25 3.98 -14.68
N TYR A 88 -5.68 5.20 -14.38
CA TYR A 88 -6.98 5.76 -14.78
C TYR A 88 -6.81 6.92 -15.75
N ASP A 89 -7.77 7.11 -16.65
CA ASP A 89 -7.98 8.38 -17.35
C ASP A 89 -8.69 9.42 -16.44
N GLU A 90 -9.07 10.57 -16.99
CA GLU A 90 -9.72 11.66 -16.23
C GLU A 90 -11.07 11.25 -15.60
N LYS A 91 -11.67 10.14 -16.02
CA LYS A 91 -12.91 9.60 -15.43
C LYS A 91 -12.65 8.86 -14.11
N PHE A 92 -11.40 8.64 -13.75
CA PHE A 92 -10.99 8.01 -12.49
C PHE A 92 -11.72 6.66 -12.30
N TYR A 93 -12.45 6.46 -11.20
CA TYR A 93 -13.22 5.24 -10.96
C TYR A 93 -14.31 4.92 -11.99
N LEU A 94 -14.69 5.86 -12.87
CA LEU A 94 -15.63 5.63 -13.96
C LEU A 94 -14.93 5.18 -15.27
N ASP A 95 -13.60 5.13 -15.29
CA ASP A 95 -12.83 4.50 -16.36
C ASP A 95 -13.09 2.99 -16.35
N ARG A 96 -13.60 2.47 -17.46
CA ARG A 96 -13.97 1.06 -17.61
C ARG A 96 -12.84 0.21 -18.17
N THR A 97 -11.75 0.82 -18.62
CA THR A 97 -10.63 0.10 -19.23
C THR A 97 -9.56 -0.14 -18.19
N GLU A 98 -9.64 -1.33 -17.60
CA GLU A 98 -8.74 -1.79 -16.55
C GLU A 98 -7.29 -1.89 -17.08
N CYS A 99 -6.37 -1.33 -16.31
CA CYS A 99 -4.93 -1.47 -16.45
C CYS A 99 -4.43 -1.62 -15.03
N THR A 100 -4.13 -2.86 -14.63
CA THR A 100 -3.88 -3.21 -13.23
C THR A 100 -2.62 -4.05 -13.08
N SER A 101 -1.91 -3.84 -11.98
CA SER A 101 -0.86 -4.73 -11.51
C SER A 101 -0.86 -4.77 -9.98
N CYS A 102 -0.04 -5.62 -9.39
CA CYS A 102 0.17 -5.67 -7.94
C CYS A 102 1.66 -5.44 -7.62
N TRP A 103 1.92 -4.87 -6.45
CA TRP A 103 3.27 -4.64 -5.94
C TRP A 103 3.36 -4.98 -4.45
N GLU A 104 4.43 -5.64 -4.07
CA GLU A 104 4.71 -6.06 -2.70
C GLU A 104 5.85 -5.23 -2.11
N ILE A 105 5.74 -4.91 -0.83
CA ILE A 105 6.77 -4.21 -0.04
C ILE A 105 7.00 -4.99 1.25
N ASP A 106 7.40 -6.25 1.09
CA ASP A 106 7.34 -7.27 2.15
C ASP A 106 8.04 -6.88 3.44
N PHE A 107 9.16 -6.15 3.36
CA PHE A 107 9.89 -5.75 4.55
C PHE A 107 9.06 -4.92 5.54
N VAL A 108 7.99 -4.24 5.11
CA VAL A 108 7.07 -3.56 6.04
C VAL A 108 6.11 -4.56 6.67
N TRP A 109 5.56 -5.46 5.84
CA TRP A 109 4.52 -6.40 6.27
C TRP A 109 5.05 -7.56 7.08
N ASP A 110 6.29 -7.98 6.89
CA ASP A 110 6.89 -9.12 7.56
C ASP A 110 7.02 -8.90 9.08
N TYR A 111 7.32 -7.67 9.50
CA TYR A 111 7.27 -7.30 10.92
C TYR A 111 5.87 -7.45 11.49
N LEU A 112 4.86 -6.90 10.82
CA LEU A 112 3.47 -7.00 11.26
C LEU A 112 2.99 -8.45 11.32
N LYS A 113 3.27 -9.26 10.27
CA LYS A 113 2.94 -10.69 10.24
C LYS A 113 3.55 -11.41 11.45
N ALA A 114 4.83 -11.16 11.73
CA ALA A 114 5.51 -11.76 12.88
C ALA A 114 4.88 -11.36 14.23
N ARG A 115 4.49 -10.09 14.39
CA ARG A 115 3.79 -9.61 15.60
C ARG A 115 2.41 -10.25 15.77
N LEU A 116 1.66 -10.39 14.69
CA LEU A 116 0.35 -11.05 14.70
C LEU A 116 0.47 -12.53 15.09
N ASP A 117 1.46 -13.24 14.52
CA ASP A 117 1.75 -14.62 14.90
C ASP A 117 2.12 -14.77 16.38
N GLN A 118 2.89 -13.82 16.91
CA GLN A 118 3.22 -13.77 18.34
C GLN A 118 1.99 -13.55 19.20
N LEU A 119 1.11 -12.61 18.82
CA LEU A 119 -0.15 -12.35 19.54
C LEU A 119 -1.03 -13.60 19.59
N ILE A 120 -1.18 -14.32 18.47
CA ILE A 120 -1.95 -15.56 18.40
C ILE A 120 -1.40 -16.60 19.39
N LYS A 121 -0.07 -16.74 19.46
CA LYS A 121 0.59 -17.66 20.41
C LYS A 121 0.36 -17.24 21.87
N VAL A 122 0.44 -15.96 22.18
CA VAL A 122 0.20 -15.42 23.53
C VAL A 122 -1.26 -15.62 23.96
N VAL A 123 -2.21 -15.34 23.07
CA VAL A 123 -3.64 -15.58 23.31
C VAL A 123 -3.90 -17.06 23.57
N SER A 124 -3.37 -17.94 22.71
CA SER A 124 -3.64 -19.38 22.76
C SER A 124 -3.02 -20.06 23.99
N SER A 125 -1.90 -19.55 24.49
CA SER A 125 -1.23 -20.04 25.70
C SER A 125 -1.83 -19.47 27.00
N SER A 126 -2.72 -18.48 26.92
CA SER A 126 -3.32 -17.85 28.08
C SER A 126 -4.56 -18.60 28.57
N SER A 127 -4.48 -19.21 29.76
CA SER A 127 -5.64 -19.84 30.41
C SER A 127 -6.80 -18.87 30.68
N MET A 128 -6.52 -17.57 30.81
CA MET A 128 -7.52 -16.55 31.11
C MET A 128 -8.23 -16.02 29.85
N TYR A 129 -7.55 -16.01 28.70
CA TYR A 129 -8.00 -15.31 27.49
C TYR A 129 -8.23 -16.20 26.26
N ALA A 130 -7.73 -17.44 26.23
CA ALA A 130 -7.85 -18.33 25.06
C ALA A 130 -9.31 -18.53 24.58
N ASN A 131 -10.27 -18.65 25.50
CA ASN A 131 -11.69 -18.81 25.18
C ASN A 131 -12.48 -17.49 25.12
N LYS A 132 -11.82 -16.35 25.29
CA LYS A 132 -12.45 -15.01 25.33
C LYS A 132 -12.07 -14.15 24.13
N VAL A 133 -10.91 -14.40 23.54
CA VAL A 133 -10.45 -13.72 22.32
C VAL A 133 -11.00 -14.46 21.11
N HIS A 134 -12.05 -13.91 20.51
CA HIS A 134 -12.62 -14.38 19.25
C HIS A 134 -11.80 -13.94 18.01
N PRO A 135 -11.93 -14.65 16.87
CA PRO A 135 -11.26 -14.29 15.61
C PRO A 135 -11.48 -12.83 15.19
N GLN A 136 -12.70 -12.32 15.34
CA GLN A 136 -13.04 -10.91 15.03
C GLN A 136 -12.16 -9.88 15.77
N HIS A 137 -11.69 -10.19 16.98
CA HIS A 137 -10.79 -9.28 17.71
C HIS A 137 -9.40 -9.26 17.06
N LEU A 138 -8.92 -10.43 16.62
CA LEU A 138 -7.63 -10.55 15.95
C LEU A 138 -7.66 -9.92 14.55
N GLU A 139 -8.78 -10.07 13.83
CA GLU A 139 -9.03 -9.37 12.57
C GLU A 139 -9.04 -7.85 12.75
N GLN A 140 -9.68 -7.35 13.81
CA GLN A 140 -9.66 -5.91 14.11
C GLN A 140 -8.23 -5.42 14.39
N VAL A 141 -7.46 -6.14 15.22
CA VAL A 141 -6.03 -5.83 15.47
C VAL A 141 -5.24 -5.84 14.16
N LYS A 142 -5.45 -6.84 13.31
CA LYS A 142 -4.79 -6.96 12.02
C LYS A 142 -5.05 -5.73 11.15
N LEU A 143 -6.29 -5.27 11.05
CA LEU A 143 -6.65 -4.08 10.27
C LEU A 143 -6.09 -2.79 10.88
N ASP A 144 -6.24 -2.60 12.20
CA ASP A 144 -5.77 -1.40 12.90
C ASP A 144 -4.24 -1.24 12.82
N MET A 145 -3.51 -2.35 12.96
CA MET A 145 -2.07 -2.36 12.83
C MET A 145 -1.65 -2.21 11.37
N ALA A 146 -2.33 -2.87 10.42
CA ALA A 146 -1.99 -2.73 9.00
C ALA A 146 -2.17 -1.29 8.51
N GLN A 147 -3.16 -0.54 9.03
CA GLN A 147 -3.31 0.89 8.76
C GLN A 147 -2.10 1.72 9.26
N GLN A 148 -1.54 1.36 10.41
CA GLN A 148 -0.35 2.04 10.96
C GLN A 148 0.91 1.73 10.14
N TYR A 149 1.15 0.46 9.82
CA TYR A 149 2.29 0.06 8.98
C TYR A 149 2.16 0.57 7.55
N HIS A 150 0.94 0.73 7.04
CA HIS A 150 0.67 1.38 5.75
C HIS A 150 1.24 2.81 5.70
N GLN A 151 1.26 3.56 6.81
CA GLN A 151 1.87 4.89 6.85
C GLN A 151 3.39 4.85 6.59
N ILE A 152 4.06 3.82 7.12
CA ILE A 152 5.49 3.59 6.86
C ILE A 152 5.71 3.22 5.40
N ALA A 153 4.90 2.31 4.85
CA ALA A 153 4.97 1.97 3.43
C ALA A 153 4.73 3.17 2.51
N MET A 154 3.78 4.06 2.84
CA MET A 154 3.56 5.31 2.11
C MET A 154 4.80 6.21 2.12
N PHE A 155 5.45 6.35 3.28
CA PHE A 155 6.67 7.14 3.41
C PHE A 155 7.81 6.55 2.58
N CYS A 156 8.07 5.25 2.68
CA CYS A 156 9.08 4.56 1.89
C CYS A 156 8.82 4.68 0.39
N THR A 157 7.57 4.51 -0.04
CA THR A 157 7.18 4.62 -1.45
C THR A 157 7.41 6.05 -1.97
N LYS A 158 7.08 7.06 -1.16
CA LYS A 158 7.32 8.46 -1.51
C LYS A 158 8.81 8.77 -1.74
N LEU A 159 9.71 8.10 -1.03
CA LEU A 159 11.16 8.30 -1.20
C LEU A 159 11.70 7.71 -2.51
N VAL A 160 11.08 6.65 -3.03
CA VAL A 160 11.57 5.94 -4.23
C VAL A 160 10.79 6.28 -5.51
N ILE A 161 9.60 6.87 -5.41
CA ILE A 161 8.67 6.98 -6.55
C ILE A 161 9.27 7.75 -7.74
N GLU A 162 9.98 8.85 -7.48
CA GLU A 162 10.59 9.65 -8.55
C GLU A 162 11.69 8.91 -9.29
N GLU A 163 12.39 7.98 -8.64
CA GLU A 163 13.36 7.11 -9.29
C GLU A 163 12.66 5.99 -10.04
N ALA A 164 11.64 5.37 -9.43
CA ALA A 164 10.92 4.23 -9.98
C ALA A 164 10.20 4.55 -11.31
N ILE A 165 9.78 5.80 -11.51
CA ILE A 165 9.11 6.26 -12.75
C ILE A 165 10.08 6.62 -13.89
N LYS A 166 11.40 6.55 -13.68
CA LYS A 166 12.40 6.88 -14.73
C LYS A 166 12.55 5.73 -15.73
N THR A 167 11.45 5.38 -16.38
CA THR A 167 11.40 4.29 -17.36
C THR A 167 10.96 4.80 -18.73
N PRO A 168 11.41 4.16 -19.83
CA PRO A 168 10.93 4.48 -21.16
C PRO A 168 9.42 4.35 -21.29
N GLU A 169 8.84 3.31 -20.68
CA GLU A 169 7.40 3.05 -20.68
C GLU A 169 6.61 4.16 -20.01
N TYR A 170 7.07 4.65 -18.86
CA TYR A 170 6.45 5.79 -18.18
C TYR A 170 6.56 7.05 -19.03
N THR A 171 7.73 7.33 -19.59
CA THR A 171 7.98 8.50 -20.45
C THR A 171 7.04 8.51 -21.67
N ASN A 172 6.92 7.37 -22.35
CA ASN A 172 6.15 7.22 -23.58
C ASN A 172 4.63 7.12 -23.37
N LEU A 173 4.16 6.86 -22.15
CA LEU A 173 2.73 6.83 -21.84
C LEU A 173 2.10 8.20 -22.15
N ARG A 174 0.99 8.22 -22.91
CA ARG A 174 0.23 9.45 -23.13
C ARG A 174 -0.46 9.85 -21.84
N LYS A 175 -0.06 10.98 -21.28
CA LYS A 175 -0.53 11.52 -20.00
C LYS A 175 -1.19 12.88 -20.21
N VAL A 176 -2.13 13.24 -19.36
CA VAL A 176 -2.59 14.64 -19.23
C VAL A 176 -1.49 15.46 -18.52
N PRO A 177 -1.43 16.80 -18.71
CA PRO A 177 -0.40 17.64 -18.09
C PRO A 177 -0.42 17.63 -16.55
N THR A 178 -1.54 17.27 -15.94
CA THR A 178 -1.78 17.25 -14.49
C THR A 178 -1.75 15.82 -13.93
N PHE A 179 -1.02 14.90 -14.58
CA PHE A 179 -0.95 13.50 -14.16
C PHE A 179 -0.44 13.36 -12.73
N LYS A 180 -1.09 12.49 -11.95
CA LYS A 180 -0.81 12.30 -10.51
C LYS A 180 -0.54 10.86 -10.16
N ILE A 181 0.40 10.66 -9.25
CA ILE A 181 0.60 9.39 -8.58
C ILE A 181 0.10 9.52 -7.15
N LEU A 182 -0.86 8.67 -6.80
CA LEU A 182 -1.54 8.68 -5.51
C LEU A 182 -1.29 7.36 -4.80
N MET A 183 -1.20 7.39 -3.47
CA MET A 183 -1.16 6.18 -2.65
C MET A 183 -2.08 6.31 -1.45
N GLY A 184 -2.81 5.25 -1.13
CA GLY A 184 -3.74 5.25 0.00
C GLY A 184 -4.69 4.06 -0.03
N GLU A 185 -5.83 4.24 0.62
CA GLU A 185 -6.86 3.21 0.73
C GLU A 185 -7.92 3.35 -0.38
N TYR A 186 -8.52 2.24 -0.79
CA TYR A 186 -9.53 2.24 -1.85
C TYR A 186 -10.76 3.08 -1.47
N MET A 187 -11.09 4.06 -2.32
CA MET A 187 -12.21 4.99 -2.12
C MET A 187 -12.18 5.76 -0.79
N ASP A 188 -10.99 5.92 -0.22
CA ASP A 188 -10.75 6.61 1.04
C ASP A 188 -9.55 7.57 0.85
N LYS A 189 -8.95 8.04 1.95
CA LYS A 189 -7.86 9.01 1.91
C LYS A 189 -6.65 8.46 1.15
N SER A 190 -6.12 9.30 0.27
CA SER A 190 -4.88 9.08 -0.45
C SER A 190 -3.96 10.28 -0.31
N ILE A 191 -2.66 10.05 -0.31
CA ILE A 191 -1.63 11.08 -0.39
C ILE A 191 -1.14 11.24 -1.83
N LEU A 192 -0.72 12.45 -2.17
CA LEU A 192 0.00 12.74 -3.41
C LEU A 192 1.46 12.32 -3.25
N LEU A 193 1.90 11.37 -4.09
CA LEU A 193 3.30 10.94 -4.17
C LEU A 193 4.08 11.77 -5.18
N TYR A 194 3.45 12.06 -6.33
CA TYR A 194 4.06 12.79 -7.44
C TYR A 194 2.98 13.50 -8.26
N GLU A 195 3.30 14.68 -8.78
CA GLU A 195 2.47 15.42 -9.74
C GLU A 195 3.37 15.89 -10.88
N GLU A 196 2.95 15.60 -12.11
CA GLU A 196 3.62 16.09 -13.31
C GLU A 196 3.55 17.62 -13.33
N GLN A 197 4.70 18.29 -13.47
CA GLN A 197 4.70 19.75 -13.57
C GLN A 197 4.32 20.14 -15.00
N SER A 198 3.21 20.84 -15.16
CA SER A 198 2.90 21.50 -16.43
C SER A 198 3.94 22.60 -16.67
N GLU A 199 4.71 22.52 -17.76
CA GLU A 199 5.42 23.70 -18.27
C GLU A 199 4.37 24.76 -18.63
N ILE A 200 4.18 25.73 -17.75
CA ILE A 200 3.51 26.98 -18.12
C ILE A 200 4.48 27.66 -19.09
N LYS A 201 4.30 27.46 -20.40
CA LYS A 201 4.85 28.38 -21.39
C LYS A 201 4.23 29.75 -21.11
N ALA A 202 4.98 30.60 -20.42
CA ALA A 202 4.68 32.01 -20.33
C ALA A 202 4.57 32.53 -21.79
N MET A 203 3.37 32.94 -22.16
CA MET A 203 3.11 33.73 -23.37
C MET A 203 3.57 35.16 -23.14
#